data_AF-A0A371AW60-F1
#
_entry.id   AF-A0A371AW60-F1
#
_cell.length_a   1.000
_cell.length_b   1.000
_cell.length_c   1.000
_cell.angle_alpha   90.00
_cell.angle_beta   90.00
_cell.angle_gamma   90.00
#
_symmetry.space_group_name_H-M   'P 1'
#
loop_
_entity.id
_entity.type
_entity.pdbx_description
1 polymer ?
#
loop_
_entity_poly.entity_id
_entity_poly.type
_entity_poly.pdbx_seq_one_letter_code
_entity_poly.pdbx_strand_id
1 'polypeptide(L)'
;MEQRVIRLNRNLYLNEINQAIAKGPFHDTWDSLSRYETPTWFSKAKFGIFIHWGVFSVPAYQNEWYPRNMYIEGTLEYEHHLKTYGLHENFGYKDFIPMFTAKKFYPKEWIELFKQSGAKYIVPVAEHHEGFQMYQSSLSHYNAYKMGPCRDILKELKLASEDSGLYFCTSSHRAEHWWFLGYGKQFESDIKEPLTTGDFYWPSVKEQPEEDDLYAVPYPSDDFLVDWLLRCCEIVDRYNPKLFYFDWWIQHEAFKPYLRKFAAYYYNKSNKLGEQAAICYKHDAMMFGTGIVDMERGKFADCKPFIWQTDTATAKNSWCYTNSLDYKSSEELICYLIDVVSKNGNLLLNIGPKADGSISESERTLLTEIGSWLAVNGEAIYNSKVWRYYGEGPAKEVEGKFSEGNTGAYTCRDIRFTVNNGAIYAIVMKCPPDGNTLITMLADNKDQNIPMFHGIIKQVTLLGYKGPITWSKDTNGLLIQTTPLKNTFPIVFKITCD
;
A
#
# COMPACT_ATOMS: atom_id res chain seq x y z
N MET A 1 -37.62 -12.66 -17.82
CA MET A 1 -36.75 -13.84 -18.00
C MET A 1 -35.69 -13.79 -16.92
N GLU A 2 -35.86 -14.61 -15.90
CA GLU A 2 -34.89 -14.80 -14.82
C GLU A 2 -33.55 -15.28 -15.39
N GLN A 3 -32.51 -14.47 -15.31
CA GLN A 3 -31.16 -15.03 -15.34
C GLN A 3 -30.95 -15.75 -14.01
N ARG A 4 -31.16 -17.07 -14.00
CA ARG A 4 -30.58 -17.93 -12.96
C ARG A 4 -29.08 -17.72 -12.98
N VAL A 5 -28.59 -16.81 -12.14
CA VAL A 5 -27.17 -16.70 -11.81
C VAL A 5 -26.81 -18.07 -11.25
N ILE A 6 -26.03 -18.85 -11.99
CA ILE A 6 -25.44 -20.08 -11.46
C ILE A 6 -24.50 -19.61 -10.35
N ARG A 7 -24.99 -19.60 -9.11
CA ARG A 7 -24.19 -19.28 -7.93
C ARG A 7 -23.07 -20.32 -7.88
N LEU A 8 -21.82 -19.86 -7.82
CA LEU A 8 -20.67 -20.75 -7.75
C LEU A 8 -20.88 -21.77 -6.63
N ASN A 9 -20.71 -23.05 -6.92
CA ASN A 9 -20.80 -24.08 -5.89
C ASN A 9 -19.54 -24.01 -5.02
N ARG A 10 -19.68 -23.44 -3.83
CA ARG A 10 -18.57 -23.20 -2.87
C ARG A 10 -17.79 -24.48 -2.55
N ASN A 11 -18.45 -25.63 -2.43
CA ASN A 11 -17.80 -26.90 -2.15
C ASN A 11 -16.97 -27.40 -3.33
N LEU A 12 -17.48 -27.27 -4.56
CA LEU A 12 -16.72 -27.60 -5.75
C LEU A 12 -15.49 -26.70 -5.88
N TYR A 13 -15.65 -25.40 -5.65
CA TYR A 13 -14.53 -24.46 -5.75
C TYR A 13 -13.47 -24.69 -4.66
N LEU A 14 -13.89 -24.99 -3.43
CA LEU A 14 -12.96 -25.38 -2.36
C LEU A 14 -12.19 -26.67 -2.72
N ASN A 15 -12.85 -27.64 -3.36
CA ASN A 15 -12.17 -28.84 -3.85
C ASN A 15 -11.15 -28.52 -4.96
N GLU A 16 -11.46 -27.61 -5.87
CA GLU A 16 -10.51 -27.15 -6.90
C GLU A 16 -9.28 -26.46 -6.27
N ILE A 17 -9.48 -25.63 -5.25
CA ILE A 17 -8.41 -25.01 -4.47
C ILE A 17 -7.50 -26.08 -3.84
N ASN A 18 -8.09 -27.04 -3.14
CA ASN A 18 -7.34 -28.13 -2.52
C ASN A 18 -6.58 -28.98 -3.55
N GLN A 19 -7.18 -29.25 -4.71
CA GLN A 19 -6.50 -29.98 -5.80
C GLN A 19 -5.34 -29.19 -6.40
N ALA A 20 -5.47 -27.87 -6.55
CA ALA A 20 -4.38 -27.02 -7.03
C ALA A 20 -3.21 -27.01 -6.02
N ILE A 21 -3.51 -26.94 -4.72
CA ILE A 21 -2.50 -27.04 -3.65
C ILE A 21 -1.80 -28.41 -3.65
N ALA A 22 -2.55 -29.50 -3.81
CA ALA A 22 -2.00 -30.84 -3.80
C ALA A 22 -1.09 -31.15 -5.00
N LYS A 23 -1.37 -30.55 -6.17
CA LYS A 23 -0.60 -30.77 -7.42
C LYS A 23 0.57 -29.80 -7.59
N GLY A 24 0.54 -28.67 -6.90
CA GLY A 24 1.55 -27.63 -7.03
C GLY A 24 2.74 -27.81 -6.09
N PRO A 25 3.85 -27.09 -6.33
CA PRO A 25 5.03 -27.17 -5.47
C PRO A 25 4.86 -26.47 -4.12
N PHE A 26 3.81 -25.68 -3.87
CA PHE A 26 3.53 -25.07 -2.57
C PHE A 26 2.37 -25.80 -1.86
N HIS A 27 2.58 -26.22 -0.62
CA HIS A 27 1.60 -26.89 0.23
C HIS A 27 1.18 -25.99 1.39
N ASP A 28 0.05 -26.31 2.02
CA ASP A 28 -0.49 -25.62 3.22
C ASP A 28 0.35 -25.93 4.49
N THR A 29 1.62 -25.53 4.46
CA THR A 29 2.55 -25.58 5.59
C THR A 29 3.54 -24.43 5.47
N TRP A 30 3.96 -23.86 6.59
CA TRP A 30 4.96 -22.78 6.56
C TRP A 30 6.31 -23.24 6.01
N ASP A 31 6.72 -24.48 6.29
CA ASP A 31 7.91 -25.09 5.69
C ASP A 31 7.84 -25.06 4.17
N SER A 32 6.72 -25.50 3.60
CA SER A 32 6.54 -25.46 2.14
C SER A 32 6.49 -24.04 1.58
N LEU A 33 5.87 -23.10 2.31
CA LEU A 33 5.73 -21.70 1.89
C LEU A 33 7.04 -20.91 2.02
N SER A 34 8.00 -21.38 2.81
CA SER A 34 9.32 -20.76 2.97
C SER A 34 10.18 -20.77 1.70
N ARG A 35 9.79 -21.55 0.68
CA ARG A 35 10.36 -21.50 -0.68
C ARG A 35 9.95 -20.26 -1.47
N TYR A 36 9.08 -19.43 -0.91
CA TYR A 36 8.73 -18.13 -1.46
C TYR A 36 9.99 -17.28 -1.69
N GLU A 37 10.00 -16.57 -2.81
CA GLU A 37 10.99 -15.55 -3.11
C GLU A 37 10.27 -14.25 -3.49
N THR A 38 10.75 -13.14 -2.94
CA THR A 38 10.23 -11.83 -3.31
C THR A 38 10.45 -11.57 -4.80
N PRO A 39 9.39 -11.26 -5.57
CA PRO A 39 9.50 -11.03 -7.00
C PRO A 39 10.55 -9.96 -7.32
N THR A 40 11.45 -10.25 -8.25
CA THR A 40 12.56 -9.34 -8.58
C THR A 40 12.09 -7.98 -9.11
N TRP A 41 10.90 -7.91 -9.72
CA TRP A 41 10.31 -6.66 -10.15
C TRP A 41 9.96 -5.76 -8.95
N PHE A 42 9.49 -6.34 -7.84
CA PHE A 42 9.04 -5.61 -6.67
C PHE A 42 10.22 -4.92 -5.98
N SER A 43 11.32 -5.64 -5.77
CA SER A 43 12.53 -5.06 -5.15
C SER A 43 13.15 -3.93 -5.99
N LYS A 44 12.89 -3.89 -7.30
CA LYS A 44 13.34 -2.85 -8.23
C LYS A 44 12.37 -1.67 -8.35
N ALA A 45 11.08 -1.90 -8.06
CA ALA A 45 10.00 -0.96 -8.29
C ALA A 45 10.06 0.27 -7.39
N LYS A 46 10.35 0.09 -6.09
CA LYS A 46 10.47 1.12 -5.04
C LYS A 46 9.23 1.97 -4.74
N PHE A 47 8.39 2.25 -5.72
CA PHE A 47 7.25 3.15 -5.60
C PHE A 47 6.01 2.60 -6.31
N GLY A 48 4.89 2.57 -5.61
CA GLY A 48 3.58 2.14 -6.11
C GLY A 48 2.43 3.01 -5.61
N ILE A 49 1.25 2.85 -6.20
CA ILE A 49 0.03 3.59 -5.83
C ILE A 49 -1.01 2.66 -5.19
N PHE A 50 -1.43 2.96 -3.96
CA PHE A 50 -2.62 2.37 -3.32
C PHE A 50 -3.85 3.19 -3.71
N ILE A 51 -5.02 2.55 -3.83
CA ILE A 51 -6.26 3.23 -4.17
C ILE A 51 -7.39 2.77 -3.24
N HIS A 52 -7.68 3.57 -2.22
CA HIS A 52 -8.86 3.41 -1.37
C HIS A 52 -10.06 4.12 -2.00
N TRP A 53 -10.78 3.38 -2.83
CA TRP A 53 -11.95 3.89 -3.55
C TRP A 53 -13.08 2.87 -3.55
N GLY A 54 -14.26 3.29 -3.09
CA GLY A 54 -15.42 2.42 -2.99
C GLY A 54 -16.65 3.20 -2.53
N VAL A 55 -17.67 2.47 -2.04
CA VAL A 55 -18.92 3.08 -1.58
C VAL A 55 -18.68 4.03 -0.39
N PHE A 56 -17.66 3.76 0.43
CA PHE A 56 -17.23 4.64 1.53
C PHE A 56 -16.73 6.01 1.06
N SER A 57 -16.45 6.20 -0.24
CA SER A 57 -16.11 7.51 -0.80
C SER A 57 -17.34 8.39 -1.10
N VAL A 58 -18.57 7.83 -1.05
CA VAL A 58 -19.82 8.57 -1.34
C VAL A 58 -20.14 9.63 -0.29
N PRO A 59 -20.09 9.34 1.03
CA PRO A 59 -20.40 10.33 2.05
C PRO A 59 -19.36 11.46 2.12
N ALA A 60 -18.11 11.18 1.69
CA ALA A 60 -16.99 12.11 1.69
C ALA A 60 -16.75 12.77 3.07
N TYR A 61 -16.84 11.98 4.13
CA TYR A 61 -16.85 12.46 5.52
C TYR A 61 -15.97 11.60 6.44
N GLN A 62 -15.10 12.26 7.22
CA GLN A 62 -14.07 11.70 8.11
C GLN A 62 -13.03 10.79 7.44
N ASN A 63 -13.37 9.54 7.10
CA ASN A 63 -12.48 8.56 6.50
C ASN A 63 -13.24 7.34 5.93
N GLU A 64 -12.51 6.34 5.44
CA GLU A 64 -13.04 5.08 4.90
C GLU A 64 -13.72 4.18 5.93
N TRP A 65 -13.61 4.50 7.23
CA TRP A 65 -14.35 3.85 8.32
C TRP A 65 -15.72 4.48 8.59
N TYR A 66 -16.15 5.47 7.80
CA TYR A 66 -17.53 5.95 7.81
C TYR A 66 -18.59 4.83 7.86
N PRO A 67 -18.49 3.72 7.11
CA PRO A 67 -19.50 2.66 7.14
C PRO A 67 -19.67 2.00 8.52
N ARG A 68 -18.61 1.97 9.33
CA ARG A 68 -18.64 1.49 10.73
C ARG A 68 -19.10 2.61 11.66
N ASN A 69 -18.41 3.74 11.60
CA ASN A 69 -18.57 4.83 12.56
C ASN A 69 -19.94 5.49 12.46
N MET A 70 -20.58 5.49 11.29
CA MET A 70 -21.94 6.00 11.16
C MET A 70 -22.94 5.25 12.05
N TYR A 71 -22.65 4.02 12.51
CA TYR A 71 -23.51 3.27 13.43
C TYR A 71 -23.06 3.35 14.90
N ILE A 72 -22.08 4.18 15.26
CA ILE A 72 -21.61 4.33 16.64
C ILE A 72 -22.16 5.65 17.19
N GLU A 73 -23.13 5.58 18.10
CA GLU A 73 -23.75 6.76 18.72
C GLU A 73 -22.69 7.70 19.32
N GLY A 74 -22.85 9.01 19.07
CA GLY A 74 -21.94 10.05 19.57
C GLY A 74 -20.69 10.30 18.74
N THR A 75 -20.40 9.50 17.71
CA THR A 75 -19.34 9.82 16.73
C THR A 75 -19.78 10.95 15.80
N LEU A 76 -18.80 11.63 15.18
CA LEU A 76 -19.09 12.69 14.21
C LEU A 76 -19.83 12.15 12.98
N GLU A 77 -19.50 10.93 12.57
CA GLU A 77 -20.11 10.22 11.45
C GLU A 77 -21.58 9.89 11.71
N TYR A 78 -21.91 9.41 12.91
CA TYR A 78 -23.29 9.14 13.34
C TYR A 78 -24.14 10.41 13.30
N GLU A 79 -23.66 11.50 13.94
CA GLU A 79 -24.35 12.79 13.95
C GLU A 79 -24.50 13.39 12.54
N HIS A 80 -23.45 13.28 11.72
CA HIS A 80 -23.51 13.69 10.32
C HIS A 80 -24.54 12.87 9.54
N HIS A 81 -24.61 11.55 9.78
CA HIS A 81 -25.54 10.67 9.10
C HIS A 81 -27.00 11.06 9.37
N LEU A 82 -27.35 11.21 10.64
CA LEU A 82 -28.69 11.63 11.06
C LEU A 82 -29.08 12.98 10.46
N LYS A 83 -28.15 13.94 10.46
CA LYS A 83 -28.40 15.29 9.93
C LYS A 83 -28.56 15.33 8.42
N THR A 84 -27.84 14.47 7.69
CA THR A 84 -27.71 14.56 6.23
C THR A 84 -28.62 13.59 5.49
N TYR A 85 -28.77 12.38 6.02
CA TYR A 85 -29.49 11.27 5.37
C TYR A 85 -30.72 10.81 6.16
N GLY A 86 -30.73 11.03 7.48
CA GLY A 86 -31.84 10.67 8.37
C GLY A 86 -31.54 9.45 9.22
N LEU A 87 -32.60 8.82 9.75
CA LEU A 87 -32.50 7.65 10.62
C LEU A 87 -31.95 6.43 9.86
N HIS A 88 -31.09 5.65 10.50
CA HIS A 88 -30.43 4.48 9.90
C HIS A 88 -31.39 3.38 9.44
N GLU A 89 -32.59 3.29 10.03
CA GLU A 89 -33.63 2.36 9.58
C GLU A 89 -34.22 2.73 8.21
N ASN A 90 -34.17 4.01 7.84
CA ASN A 90 -34.71 4.55 6.60
C ASN A 90 -33.63 4.77 5.54
N PHE A 91 -32.41 5.08 5.97
CA PHE A 91 -31.24 5.22 5.12
C PHE A 91 -30.04 4.57 5.82
N GLY A 92 -29.65 3.39 5.36
CA GLY A 92 -28.49 2.67 5.86
C GLY A 92 -27.30 2.73 4.92
N TYR A 93 -26.21 2.07 5.29
CA TYR A 93 -24.98 2.15 4.50
C TYR A 93 -25.14 1.60 3.07
N LYS A 94 -25.89 0.50 2.89
CA LYS A 94 -26.17 -0.08 1.57
C LYS A 94 -26.91 0.89 0.63
N ASP A 95 -27.61 1.89 1.17
CA ASP A 95 -28.34 2.88 0.37
C ASP A 95 -27.41 3.90 -0.31
N PHE A 96 -26.11 3.92 0.05
CA PHE A 96 -25.08 4.63 -0.70
C PHE A 96 -24.66 3.91 -2.00
N ILE A 97 -24.92 2.61 -2.15
CA ILE A 97 -24.47 1.83 -3.32
C ILE A 97 -24.98 2.44 -4.64
N PRO A 98 -26.25 2.82 -4.81
CA PRO A 98 -26.74 3.47 -6.03
C PRO A 98 -26.11 4.85 -6.30
N MET A 99 -25.60 5.52 -5.27
CA MET A 99 -24.95 6.83 -5.38
C MET A 99 -23.48 6.73 -5.82
N PHE A 100 -22.87 5.55 -5.67
CA PHE A 100 -21.53 5.27 -6.18
C PHE A 100 -21.59 5.02 -7.70
N THR A 101 -21.50 6.09 -8.50
CA THR A 101 -21.77 6.02 -9.94
C THR A 101 -20.54 5.93 -10.84
N ALA A 102 -19.35 6.31 -10.37
CA ALA A 102 -18.10 6.25 -11.15
C ALA A 102 -18.16 6.93 -12.55
N LYS A 103 -19.00 7.96 -12.73
CA LYS A 103 -19.25 8.60 -14.05
C LYS A 103 -18.04 9.26 -14.70
N LYS A 104 -17.03 9.63 -13.90
CA LYS A 104 -15.75 10.23 -14.30
C LYS A 104 -14.57 9.28 -14.09
N PHE A 105 -14.84 8.00 -13.84
CA PHE A 105 -13.80 6.98 -13.77
C PHE A 105 -13.35 6.58 -15.18
N TYR A 106 -12.16 7.03 -15.55
CA TYR A 106 -11.47 6.65 -16.77
C TYR A 106 -10.17 5.94 -16.42
N PRO A 107 -10.11 4.59 -16.51
CA PRO A 107 -8.96 3.82 -16.02
C PRO A 107 -7.66 4.25 -16.71
N LYS A 108 -7.68 4.54 -18.01
CA LYS A 108 -6.49 5.03 -18.74
C LYS A 108 -5.97 6.36 -18.20
N GLU A 109 -6.84 7.29 -17.83
CA GLU A 109 -6.41 8.58 -17.26
C GLU A 109 -5.76 8.41 -15.88
N TRP A 110 -6.30 7.51 -15.06
CA TRP A 110 -5.71 7.17 -13.76
C TRP A 110 -4.34 6.56 -13.94
N ILE A 111 -4.22 5.54 -14.78
CA ILE A 111 -2.96 4.84 -15.00
C ILE A 111 -1.90 5.76 -15.61
N GLU A 112 -2.28 6.64 -16.54
CA GLU A 112 -1.36 7.62 -17.12
C GLU A 112 -0.83 8.57 -16.04
N LEU A 113 -1.69 9.07 -15.14
CA LEU A 113 -1.25 9.88 -14.00
C LEU A 113 -0.30 9.10 -13.07
N PHE A 114 -0.58 7.83 -12.77
CA PHE A 114 0.27 7.01 -11.90
C PHE A 114 1.60 6.68 -12.56
N LYS A 115 1.62 6.48 -13.87
CA LYS A 115 2.86 6.30 -14.63
C LYS A 115 3.68 7.59 -14.64
N GLN A 116 3.03 8.74 -14.83
CA GLN A 116 3.67 10.06 -14.78
C GLN A 116 4.25 10.35 -13.40
N SER A 117 3.61 9.89 -12.32
CA SER A 117 4.15 10.00 -10.95
C SER A 117 5.40 9.15 -10.71
N GLY A 118 5.75 8.27 -11.64
CA GLY A 118 6.90 7.37 -11.56
C GLY A 118 6.57 5.97 -11.03
N ALA A 119 5.35 5.75 -10.53
CA ALA A 119 4.96 4.47 -9.97
C ALA A 119 5.21 3.30 -10.93
N LYS A 120 5.53 2.14 -10.37
CA LYS A 120 5.77 0.90 -11.14
C LYS A 120 4.69 -0.15 -10.95
N TYR A 121 3.84 0.02 -9.95
CA TYR A 121 2.74 -0.88 -9.63
C TYR A 121 1.58 -0.15 -8.99
N ILE A 122 0.39 -0.74 -9.08
CA ILE A 122 -0.82 -0.24 -8.43
C ILE A 122 -1.44 -1.32 -7.55
N VAL A 123 -2.09 -0.92 -6.48
CA VAL A 123 -2.83 -1.79 -5.55
C VAL A 123 -4.22 -1.19 -5.35
N PRO A 124 -5.20 -1.41 -6.22
CA PRO A 124 -6.59 -1.07 -5.91
C PRO A 124 -7.15 -1.98 -4.84
N VAL A 125 -7.95 -1.40 -3.94
CA VAL A 125 -8.71 -2.17 -2.96
C VAL A 125 -9.82 -2.94 -3.67
N ALA A 126 -9.73 -4.27 -3.68
CA ALA A 126 -10.75 -5.13 -4.29
C ALA A 126 -12.02 -5.17 -3.45
N GLU A 127 -11.84 -5.20 -2.13
CA GLU A 127 -12.89 -5.30 -1.13
C GLU A 127 -12.32 -4.77 0.18
N HIS A 128 -12.90 -3.70 0.69
CA HIS A 128 -12.53 -3.12 1.98
C HIS A 128 -13.43 -3.70 3.10
N HIS A 129 -13.32 -3.19 4.33
CA HIS A 129 -14.00 -3.76 5.51
C HIS A 129 -15.54 -3.77 5.41
N GLU A 130 -16.15 -2.90 4.61
CA GLU A 130 -17.60 -2.86 4.38
C GLU A 130 -18.11 -4.01 3.51
N GLY A 131 -17.24 -4.76 2.83
CA GLY A 131 -17.61 -5.96 2.09
C GLY A 131 -18.20 -5.74 0.68
N PHE A 132 -18.17 -4.51 0.15
CA PHE A 132 -18.57 -4.24 -1.23
C PHE A 132 -17.43 -4.57 -2.20
N GLN A 133 -17.69 -5.45 -3.16
CA GLN A 133 -16.66 -5.92 -4.08
C GLN A 133 -16.53 -4.99 -5.29
N MET A 134 -15.34 -4.45 -5.51
CA MET A 134 -15.00 -3.57 -6.64
C MET A 134 -14.78 -4.32 -7.97
N TYR A 135 -15.28 -5.55 -8.07
CA TYR A 135 -14.99 -6.47 -9.16
C TYR A 135 -16.18 -7.37 -9.47
N GLN A 136 -16.19 -8.02 -10.64
CA GLN A 136 -17.24 -8.99 -10.95
C GLN A 136 -17.07 -10.24 -10.09
N SER A 137 -18.00 -10.47 -9.17
CA SER A 137 -18.01 -11.63 -8.27
C SER A 137 -19.15 -12.61 -8.58
N SER A 138 -18.82 -13.90 -8.49
CA SER A 138 -19.77 -15.01 -8.56
C SER A 138 -20.25 -15.48 -7.18
N LEU A 139 -19.60 -15.02 -6.11
CA LEU A 139 -19.87 -15.37 -4.72
C LEU A 139 -20.88 -14.42 -4.05
N SER A 140 -20.94 -13.16 -4.49
CA SER A 140 -21.84 -12.13 -3.96
C SER A 140 -22.47 -11.29 -5.07
N HIS A 141 -23.70 -10.81 -4.85
CA HIS A 141 -24.36 -9.85 -5.74
C HIS A 141 -24.07 -8.39 -5.40
N TYR A 142 -23.54 -8.11 -4.20
CA TYR A 142 -23.10 -6.78 -3.78
C TYR A 142 -21.72 -6.48 -4.34
N ASN A 143 -21.69 -6.07 -5.61
CA ASN A 143 -20.46 -5.74 -6.30
C ASN A 143 -20.65 -4.67 -7.37
N ALA A 144 -19.57 -3.97 -7.72
CA ALA A 144 -19.56 -2.86 -8.67
C ALA A 144 -20.00 -3.25 -10.09
N TYR A 145 -19.91 -4.54 -10.45
CA TYR A 145 -20.36 -5.03 -11.76
C TYR A 145 -21.89 -5.13 -11.85
N LYS A 146 -22.57 -5.49 -10.74
CA LYS A 146 -24.03 -5.64 -10.67
C LYS A 146 -24.75 -4.40 -10.13
N MET A 147 -24.06 -3.54 -9.39
CA MET A 147 -24.64 -2.41 -8.68
C MET A 147 -23.78 -1.16 -8.83
N GLY A 148 -24.36 0.02 -8.56
CA GLY A 148 -23.66 1.30 -8.61
C GLY A 148 -23.08 1.59 -10.00
N PRO A 149 -21.76 1.47 -10.22
CA PRO A 149 -21.13 1.74 -11.52
C PRO A 149 -21.54 0.80 -12.66
N CYS A 150 -22.00 -0.42 -12.34
CA CYS A 150 -22.21 -1.51 -13.31
C CYS A 150 -20.96 -1.81 -14.17
N ARG A 151 -19.79 -1.81 -13.54
CA ARG A 151 -18.45 -1.97 -14.16
C ARG A 151 -17.58 -2.92 -13.34
N ASP A 152 -16.73 -3.68 -14.03
CA ASP A 152 -15.69 -4.48 -13.37
C ASP A 152 -14.44 -3.63 -13.19
N ILE A 153 -14.41 -2.84 -12.10
CA ILE A 153 -13.37 -1.82 -11.86
C ILE A 153 -11.97 -2.45 -11.80
N LEU A 154 -11.81 -3.58 -11.11
CA LEU A 154 -10.53 -4.29 -11.05
C LEU A 154 -10.06 -4.74 -12.44
N LYS A 155 -10.95 -5.31 -13.26
CA LYS A 155 -10.59 -5.72 -14.63
C LYS A 155 -10.13 -4.53 -15.47
N GLU A 156 -10.85 -3.43 -15.40
CA GLU A 156 -10.54 -2.22 -16.16
C GLU A 156 -9.20 -1.60 -15.75
N LEU A 157 -8.92 -1.54 -14.44
CA LEU A 157 -7.63 -1.09 -13.91
C LEU A 157 -6.50 -2.05 -14.29
N LYS A 158 -6.71 -3.37 -14.23
CA LYS A 158 -5.72 -4.36 -14.67
C LYS A 158 -5.33 -4.15 -16.12
N LEU A 159 -6.31 -4.09 -17.01
CA LEU A 159 -6.07 -3.95 -18.45
C LEU A 159 -5.34 -2.63 -18.76
N ALA A 160 -5.74 -1.52 -18.16
CA ALA A 160 -5.07 -0.24 -18.36
C ALA A 160 -3.63 -0.23 -17.79
N SER A 161 -3.42 -0.88 -16.63
CA SER A 161 -2.10 -0.99 -15.99
C SER A 161 -1.12 -1.77 -16.86
N GLU A 162 -1.54 -2.95 -17.33
CA GLU A 162 -0.72 -3.82 -18.17
C GLU A 162 -0.40 -3.18 -19.53
N ASP A 163 -1.37 -2.50 -20.16
CA ASP A 163 -1.17 -1.73 -21.39
C ASP A 163 -0.13 -0.61 -21.22
N SER A 164 -0.04 -0.05 -20.02
CA SER A 164 0.89 1.04 -19.69
C SER A 164 2.25 0.57 -19.16
N GLY A 165 2.41 -0.73 -18.91
CA GLY A 165 3.62 -1.34 -18.34
C GLY A 165 3.73 -1.26 -16.81
N LEU A 166 2.64 -0.99 -16.09
CA LEU A 166 2.58 -1.06 -14.63
C LEU A 166 2.17 -2.46 -14.17
N TYR A 167 2.74 -2.93 -13.06
CA TYR A 167 2.31 -4.19 -12.45
C TYR A 167 0.96 -4.00 -11.74
N PHE A 168 -0.03 -4.78 -12.15
CA PHE A 168 -1.31 -4.85 -11.47
C PHE A 168 -1.21 -5.75 -10.22
N CYS A 169 -1.50 -5.17 -9.06
CA CYS A 169 -1.62 -5.84 -7.77
C CYS A 169 -3.04 -5.59 -7.23
N THR A 170 -3.36 -6.00 -6.01
CA THR A 170 -4.65 -5.67 -5.38
C THR A 170 -4.62 -5.93 -3.88
N SER A 171 -5.64 -5.48 -3.14
CA SER A 171 -5.79 -5.78 -1.71
C SER A 171 -7.17 -6.34 -1.36
N SER A 172 -7.24 -7.08 -0.25
CA SER A 172 -8.50 -7.44 0.42
C SER A 172 -8.41 -7.16 1.92
N HIS A 173 -9.42 -6.49 2.45
CA HIS A 173 -9.55 -6.09 3.85
C HIS A 173 -10.84 -6.70 4.43
N ARG A 174 -11.21 -7.88 3.94
CA ARG A 174 -12.47 -8.55 4.29
C ARG A 174 -12.46 -9.17 5.69
N ALA A 175 -11.29 -9.42 6.28
CA ALA A 175 -11.21 -10.13 7.57
C ALA A 175 -12.04 -9.39 8.64
N GLU A 176 -11.88 -8.08 8.70
CA GLU A 176 -12.55 -7.15 9.61
C GLU A 176 -14.07 -7.12 9.42
N HIS A 177 -14.57 -7.46 8.22
CA HIS A 177 -16.01 -7.56 7.95
C HIS A 177 -16.74 -8.53 8.89
N TRP A 178 -16.00 -9.41 9.58
CA TRP A 178 -16.55 -10.23 10.66
C TRP A 178 -17.34 -9.40 11.67
N TRP A 179 -16.81 -8.24 12.07
CA TRP A 179 -17.33 -7.40 13.16
C TRP A 179 -17.61 -5.95 12.76
N PHE A 180 -17.09 -5.50 11.61
CA PHE A 180 -17.00 -4.10 11.21
C PHE A 180 -18.31 -3.31 11.30
N LEU A 181 -19.42 -3.86 10.80
CA LEU A 181 -20.73 -3.19 10.77
C LEU A 181 -21.63 -3.57 11.96
N GLY A 182 -21.07 -4.28 12.95
CA GLY A 182 -21.83 -4.87 14.06
C GLY A 182 -22.53 -3.87 14.98
N TYR A 183 -22.02 -2.65 15.09
CA TYR A 183 -22.65 -1.57 15.85
C TYR A 183 -24.07 -1.24 15.36
N GLY A 184 -24.35 -1.39 14.06
CA GLY A 184 -25.70 -1.18 13.52
C GLY A 184 -26.74 -2.16 14.09
N LYS A 185 -26.33 -3.25 14.74
CA LYS A 185 -27.23 -4.21 15.41
C LYS A 185 -27.57 -3.82 16.85
N GLN A 186 -27.04 -2.71 17.37
CA GLN A 186 -27.23 -2.28 18.75
C GLN A 186 -28.50 -1.44 18.95
N PHE A 187 -29.05 -0.88 17.87
CA PHE A 187 -30.27 -0.07 17.85
C PHE A 187 -31.08 -0.36 16.58
N GLU A 188 -32.21 0.34 16.39
CA GLU A 188 -33.06 0.17 15.22
C GLU A 188 -32.39 0.79 13.97
N SER A 189 -31.85 -0.07 13.10
CA SER A 189 -31.16 0.31 11.85
C SER A 189 -31.58 -0.56 10.67
N ASP A 190 -30.98 -0.37 9.50
CA ASP A 190 -31.22 -1.21 8.31
C ASP A 190 -30.55 -2.60 8.37
N ILE A 191 -29.78 -2.89 9.42
CA ILE A 191 -29.18 -4.19 9.67
C ILE A 191 -30.17 -5.05 10.45
N LYS A 192 -30.89 -5.93 9.74
CA LYS A 192 -31.94 -6.80 10.32
C LYS A 192 -31.49 -8.26 10.39
N GLU A 193 -31.71 -8.88 11.54
CA GLU A 193 -31.52 -10.32 11.74
C GLU A 193 -32.79 -11.10 11.32
N PRO A 194 -32.67 -12.37 10.90
CA PRO A 194 -31.42 -13.14 10.76
C PRO A 194 -30.64 -12.77 9.49
N LEU A 195 -29.32 -12.63 9.61
CA LEU A 195 -28.41 -12.50 8.46
C LEU A 195 -27.84 -13.86 8.03
N THR A 196 -27.67 -14.03 6.72
CA THR A 196 -27.16 -15.25 6.10
C THR A 196 -26.06 -14.97 5.08
N THR A 197 -25.30 -16.01 4.75
CA THR A 197 -24.16 -15.94 3.83
C THR A 197 -24.57 -15.42 2.45
N GLY A 198 -24.06 -14.22 2.12
CA GLY A 198 -24.36 -13.49 0.89
C GLY A 198 -25.16 -12.20 1.11
N ASP A 199 -25.76 -12.01 2.28
CA ASP A 199 -26.30 -10.71 2.68
C ASP A 199 -25.16 -9.70 2.86
N PHE A 200 -25.43 -8.42 2.56
CA PHE A 200 -24.40 -7.38 2.57
C PHE A 200 -23.76 -7.21 3.95
N TYR A 201 -24.57 -7.25 5.00
CA TYR A 201 -24.11 -7.08 6.37
C TYR A 201 -23.62 -8.37 7.02
N TRP A 202 -23.71 -9.52 6.33
CA TRP A 202 -23.30 -10.78 6.93
C TRP A 202 -21.76 -10.92 6.95
N PRO A 203 -21.16 -11.29 8.10
CA PRO A 203 -21.81 -11.64 9.36
C PRO A 203 -21.93 -10.46 10.34
N SER A 204 -21.03 -9.47 10.28
CA SER A 204 -20.96 -8.26 11.13
C SER A 204 -21.51 -8.46 12.54
N VAL A 205 -20.86 -9.31 13.33
CA VAL A 205 -21.32 -9.72 14.66
C VAL A 205 -21.65 -8.53 15.56
N LYS A 206 -22.73 -8.65 16.36
CA LYS A 206 -23.16 -7.57 17.25
C LYS A 206 -22.15 -7.29 18.37
N GLU A 207 -21.63 -8.37 18.97
CA GLU A 207 -20.57 -8.30 19.98
C GLU A 207 -19.24 -7.98 19.30
N GLN A 208 -18.61 -6.87 19.70
CA GLN A 208 -17.34 -6.44 19.13
C GLN A 208 -16.20 -7.19 19.81
N PRO A 209 -15.26 -7.76 19.04
CA PRO A 209 -14.06 -8.35 19.61
C PRO A 209 -13.14 -7.27 20.17
N GLU A 210 -12.28 -7.66 21.11
CA GLU A 210 -11.07 -6.90 21.42
C GLU A 210 -10.15 -6.97 20.19
N GLU A 211 -10.17 -5.92 19.37
CA GLU A 211 -9.61 -5.88 18.02
C GLU A 211 -8.14 -6.36 17.96
N ASP A 212 -7.33 -5.98 18.95
CA ASP A 212 -5.90 -6.31 19.05
C ASP A 212 -5.61 -7.73 19.62
N ASP A 213 -6.62 -8.45 20.12
CA ASP A 213 -6.44 -9.81 20.65
C ASP A 213 -6.46 -10.85 19.51
N LEU A 214 -5.39 -11.63 19.41
CA LEU A 214 -5.25 -12.69 18.42
C LEU A 214 -6.23 -13.85 18.60
N TYR A 215 -6.85 -13.94 19.78
CA TYR A 215 -7.82 -14.96 20.15
C TYR A 215 -9.20 -14.37 20.48
N ALA A 216 -9.46 -13.16 19.98
CA ALA A 216 -10.66 -12.42 20.33
C ALA A 216 -11.95 -13.21 20.05
N VAL A 217 -12.94 -12.97 20.91
CA VAL A 217 -14.30 -13.50 20.77
C VAL A 217 -15.27 -12.35 20.47
N PRO A 218 -16.36 -12.58 19.71
CA PRO A 218 -16.77 -13.86 19.14
C PRO A 218 -15.86 -14.31 17.99
N TYR A 219 -15.54 -15.60 18.00
CA TYR A 219 -14.59 -16.18 17.06
C TYR A 219 -15.20 -16.29 15.64
N PRO A 220 -14.46 -15.94 14.57
CA PRO A 220 -14.94 -16.10 13.19
C PRO A 220 -15.47 -17.49 12.89
N SER A 221 -16.68 -17.58 12.31
CA SER A 221 -17.28 -18.87 11.97
C SER A 221 -16.57 -19.54 10.80
N ASP A 222 -16.58 -20.88 10.77
CA ASP A 222 -16.03 -21.66 9.65
C ASP A 222 -16.62 -21.23 8.30
N ASP A 223 -17.92 -20.91 8.26
CA ASP A 223 -18.57 -20.48 7.02
C ASP A 223 -18.03 -19.13 6.52
N PHE A 224 -17.74 -18.20 7.44
CA PHE A 224 -17.12 -16.92 7.11
C PHE A 224 -15.67 -17.10 6.66
N LEU A 225 -14.90 -17.94 7.34
CA LEU A 225 -13.50 -18.21 6.97
C LEU A 225 -13.39 -18.91 5.60
N VAL A 226 -14.32 -19.82 5.27
CA VAL A 226 -14.43 -20.40 3.94
C VAL A 226 -14.84 -19.33 2.91
N ASP A 227 -15.84 -18.49 3.18
CA ASP A 227 -16.20 -17.38 2.29
C ASP A 227 -15.03 -16.43 2.03
N TRP A 228 -14.28 -16.06 3.06
CA TRP A 228 -13.07 -15.24 2.97
C TRP A 228 -12.02 -15.88 2.03
N LEU A 229 -11.70 -17.17 2.24
CA LEU A 229 -10.77 -17.90 1.38
C LEU A 229 -11.23 -17.92 -0.08
N LEU A 230 -12.50 -18.26 -0.32
CA LEU A 230 -13.05 -18.38 -1.67
C LEU A 230 -13.02 -17.05 -2.42
N ARG A 231 -13.32 -15.93 -1.75
CA ARG A 231 -13.25 -14.58 -2.37
C ARG A 231 -11.83 -14.18 -2.71
N CYS A 232 -10.87 -14.45 -1.83
CA CYS A 232 -9.46 -14.20 -2.12
C CYS A 232 -8.98 -15.02 -3.33
N CYS A 233 -9.35 -16.30 -3.39
CA CYS A 233 -9.06 -17.16 -4.55
C CYS A 233 -9.77 -16.70 -5.82
N GLU A 234 -11.02 -16.22 -5.75
CA GLU A 234 -11.75 -15.67 -6.91
C GLU A 234 -11.02 -14.46 -7.51
N ILE A 235 -10.48 -13.57 -6.68
CA ILE A 235 -9.67 -12.45 -7.14
C ILE A 235 -8.42 -12.95 -7.88
N VAL A 236 -7.73 -13.96 -7.33
CA VAL A 236 -6.55 -14.57 -7.97
C VAL A 236 -6.91 -15.15 -9.34
N ASP A 237 -7.97 -15.94 -9.43
CA ASP A 237 -8.35 -16.63 -10.66
C ASP A 237 -8.85 -15.68 -11.75
N ARG A 238 -9.51 -14.59 -11.37
CA ARG A 238 -10.04 -13.61 -12.32
C ARG A 238 -9.00 -12.60 -12.78
N TYR A 239 -8.09 -12.20 -11.89
CA TYR A 239 -7.27 -11.02 -12.11
C TYR A 239 -5.76 -11.27 -12.07
N ASN A 240 -5.29 -12.44 -11.61
CA ASN A 240 -3.87 -12.80 -11.51
C ASN A 240 -2.98 -11.63 -11.04
N PRO A 241 -3.25 -11.03 -9.85
CA PRO A 241 -2.45 -9.93 -9.35
C PRO A 241 -1.00 -10.38 -9.14
N LYS A 242 -0.05 -9.45 -9.26
CA LYS A 242 1.38 -9.70 -9.02
C LYS A 242 1.76 -9.61 -7.54
N LEU A 243 0.97 -8.84 -6.79
CA LEU A 243 1.03 -8.76 -5.34
C LEU A 243 -0.40 -8.71 -4.78
N PHE A 244 -0.63 -9.45 -3.70
CA PHE A 244 -1.90 -9.47 -2.98
C PHE A 244 -1.67 -8.93 -1.57
N TYR A 245 -2.26 -7.78 -1.26
CA TYR A 245 -2.12 -7.11 0.03
C TYR A 245 -3.27 -7.50 0.96
N PHE A 246 -2.95 -7.80 2.22
CA PHE A 246 -3.93 -7.97 3.28
C PHE A 246 -3.80 -6.91 4.36
N ASP A 247 -4.94 -6.46 4.86
CA ASP A 247 -5.01 -5.64 6.05
C ASP A 247 -4.76 -6.47 7.33
N TRP A 248 -4.73 -5.84 8.50
CA TRP A 248 -4.08 -6.39 9.68
C TRP A 248 -4.81 -7.56 10.34
N TRP A 249 -6.15 -7.65 10.28
CA TRP A 249 -6.89 -8.61 11.13
C TRP A 249 -6.77 -10.07 10.68
N ILE A 250 -6.16 -10.35 9.52
CA ILE A 250 -5.78 -11.71 9.12
C ILE A 250 -4.75 -12.36 10.07
N GLN A 251 -4.19 -11.58 11.02
CA GLN A 251 -3.35 -12.12 12.08
C GLN A 251 -4.12 -12.90 13.14
N HIS A 252 -5.43 -12.69 13.29
CA HIS A 252 -6.27 -13.43 14.21
C HIS A 252 -6.16 -14.95 13.94
N GLU A 253 -6.11 -15.74 15.01
CA GLU A 253 -5.74 -17.17 14.95
C GLU A 253 -6.65 -17.98 14.02
N ALA A 254 -7.96 -17.66 13.99
CA ALA A 254 -8.95 -18.22 13.06
C ALA A 254 -8.54 -18.22 11.59
N PHE A 255 -7.83 -17.18 11.13
CA PHE A 255 -7.47 -17.06 9.72
C PHE A 255 -6.22 -17.87 9.38
N LYS A 256 -5.41 -18.31 10.35
CA LYS A 256 -4.09 -18.93 10.07
C LYS A 256 -4.18 -20.16 9.15
N PRO A 257 -5.12 -21.11 9.32
CA PRO A 257 -5.26 -22.23 8.40
C PRO A 257 -5.66 -21.79 6.99
N TYR A 258 -6.55 -20.81 6.88
CA TYR A 258 -7.08 -20.33 5.61
C TYR A 258 -6.08 -19.46 4.86
N LEU A 259 -5.29 -18.66 5.57
CA LEU A 259 -4.22 -17.83 5.03
C LEU A 259 -3.10 -18.69 4.43
N ARG A 260 -2.71 -19.79 5.08
CA ARG A 260 -1.74 -20.74 4.50
C ARG A 260 -2.28 -21.43 3.26
N LYS A 261 -3.56 -21.85 3.26
CA LYS A 261 -4.21 -22.40 2.06
C LYS A 261 -4.23 -21.40 0.91
N PHE A 262 -4.61 -20.15 1.20
CA PHE A 262 -4.60 -19.07 0.21
C PHE A 262 -3.20 -18.86 -0.36
N ALA A 263 -2.17 -18.76 0.50
CA ALA A 263 -0.78 -18.58 0.07
C ALA A 263 -0.31 -19.72 -0.83
N ALA A 264 -0.57 -20.97 -0.44
CA ALA A 264 -0.22 -22.14 -1.24
C ALA A 264 -0.94 -22.11 -2.60
N TYR A 265 -2.24 -21.80 -2.61
CA TYR A 265 -3.02 -21.68 -3.84
C TYR A 265 -2.47 -20.60 -4.78
N TYR A 266 -2.26 -19.40 -4.25
CA TYR A 266 -1.83 -18.24 -5.02
C TYR A 266 -0.41 -18.42 -5.58
N TYR A 267 0.53 -18.90 -4.77
CA TYR A 267 1.88 -19.19 -5.23
C TYR A 267 1.92 -20.31 -6.27
N ASN A 268 1.09 -21.35 -6.13
CA ASN A 268 0.96 -22.40 -7.15
C ASN A 268 0.36 -21.88 -8.47
N LYS A 269 -0.62 -20.98 -8.40
CA LYS A 269 -1.21 -20.35 -9.59
C LYS A 269 -0.18 -19.53 -10.35
N SER A 270 0.59 -18.71 -9.64
CA SER A 270 1.67 -17.91 -10.23
C SER A 270 2.79 -18.80 -10.79
N ASN A 271 3.23 -19.81 -10.03
CA ASN A 271 4.25 -20.76 -10.47
C ASN A 271 3.85 -21.52 -11.75
N LYS A 272 2.57 -21.90 -11.89
CA LYS A 272 2.07 -22.56 -13.12
C LYS A 272 2.19 -21.66 -14.35
N LEU A 273 2.20 -20.34 -14.17
CA LEU A 273 2.40 -19.34 -15.23
C LEU A 273 3.89 -19.01 -15.45
N GLY A 274 4.81 -19.62 -14.68
CA GLY A 274 6.23 -19.26 -14.70
C GLY A 274 6.51 -17.89 -14.07
N GLU A 275 5.62 -17.43 -13.18
CA GLU A 275 5.69 -16.12 -12.55
C GLU A 275 5.97 -16.25 -11.04
N GLN A 276 6.39 -15.14 -10.43
CA GLN A 276 6.50 -15.00 -8.98
C GLN A 276 5.47 -13.96 -8.52
N ALA A 277 4.60 -14.36 -7.60
CA ALA A 277 3.64 -13.50 -6.94
C ALA A 277 3.98 -13.36 -5.46
N ALA A 278 3.55 -12.25 -4.85
CA ALA A 278 3.81 -11.98 -3.43
C ALA A 278 2.55 -11.69 -2.64
N ILE A 279 2.55 -12.07 -1.37
CA ILE A 279 1.58 -11.59 -0.39
C ILE A 279 2.24 -10.50 0.44
N CYS A 280 1.55 -9.37 0.63
CA CYS A 280 1.97 -8.32 1.54
C CYS A 280 1.07 -8.35 2.78
N TYR A 281 1.65 -8.29 3.97
CA TYR A 281 0.92 -8.47 5.23
C TYR A 281 1.46 -7.58 6.35
N LYS A 282 0.58 -7.19 7.26
CA LYS A 282 0.93 -6.43 8.47
C LYS A 282 1.29 -7.37 9.63
N HIS A 283 2.10 -6.87 10.57
CA HIS A 283 2.49 -7.58 11.81
C HIS A 283 3.10 -8.98 11.55
N ASP A 284 2.70 -9.98 12.33
CA ASP A 284 3.10 -11.39 12.21
C ASP A 284 1.95 -12.24 11.66
N ALA A 285 1.18 -11.69 10.71
CA ALA A 285 0.08 -12.42 10.09
C ALA A 285 0.56 -13.69 9.37
N MET A 286 1.71 -13.63 8.72
CA MET A 286 2.38 -14.78 8.08
C MET A 286 3.69 -15.13 8.78
N MET A 287 4.16 -16.37 8.59
CA MET A 287 5.50 -16.75 9.00
C MET A 287 6.53 -15.90 8.24
N PHE A 288 7.43 -15.25 8.98
CA PHE A 288 8.47 -14.39 8.40
C PHE A 288 9.23 -15.11 7.27
N GLY A 289 9.41 -14.40 6.15
CA GLY A 289 10.04 -14.95 4.95
C GLY A 289 9.09 -15.71 4.00
N THR A 290 7.79 -15.79 4.30
CA THR A 290 6.78 -16.39 3.40
C THR A 290 5.89 -15.36 2.68
N GLY A 291 6.23 -14.07 2.83
CA GLY A 291 5.57 -12.91 2.23
C GLY A 291 6.39 -11.65 2.48
N ILE A 292 5.82 -10.48 2.17
CA ILE A 292 6.42 -9.15 2.33
C ILE A 292 5.78 -8.46 3.53
N VAL A 293 6.61 -8.06 4.49
CA VAL A 293 6.16 -7.29 5.66
C VAL A 293 5.80 -5.87 5.22
N ASP A 294 4.66 -5.40 5.72
CA ASP A 294 4.13 -4.05 5.49
C ASP A 294 4.01 -3.26 6.79
N MET A 295 4.55 -2.03 6.80
CA MET A 295 4.53 -1.12 7.94
C MET A 295 3.57 0.05 7.68
N GLU A 296 2.40 -0.04 8.29
CA GLU A 296 1.33 0.96 8.13
C GLU A 296 1.70 2.33 8.69
N ARG A 297 1.60 3.35 7.83
CA ARG A 297 1.88 4.76 8.14
C ARG A 297 3.12 4.94 9.00
N GLY A 298 4.17 4.24 8.63
CA GLY A 298 5.33 4.07 9.47
C GLY A 298 6.49 3.47 8.71
N LYS A 299 7.63 3.37 9.37
CA LYS A 299 8.86 2.89 8.73
C LYS A 299 9.80 2.32 9.76
N PHE A 300 10.78 1.56 9.31
CA PHE A 300 11.85 1.11 10.18
C PHE A 300 12.84 2.25 10.48
N ALA A 301 13.42 2.23 11.68
CA ALA A 301 14.45 3.21 12.06
C ALA A 301 15.76 2.96 11.30
N ASP A 302 16.09 1.68 11.10
CA ASP A 302 17.32 1.22 10.46
C ASP A 302 17.06 0.42 9.17
N CYS A 303 18.13 0.23 8.39
CA CYS A 303 18.13 -0.64 7.23
C CYS A 303 17.78 -2.09 7.60
N LYS A 304 16.93 -2.74 6.80
CA LYS A 304 16.61 -4.16 6.97
C LYS A 304 17.28 -5.03 5.89
N PRO A 305 17.75 -6.25 6.22
CA PRO A 305 18.38 -7.15 5.26
C PRO A 305 17.39 -7.82 4.30
N PHE A 306 16.08 -7.62 4.51
CA PHE A 306 14.99 -8.13 3.70
C PHE A 306 14.22 -6.98 3.05
N ILE A 307 13.55 -7.29 1.93
CA ILE A 307 12.65 -6.35 1.26
C ILE A 307 11.37 -6.23 2.07
N TRP A 308 10.91 -5.01 2.28
CA TRP A 308 9.67 -4.68 3.00
C TRP A 308 8.94 -3.56 2.26
N GLN A 309 7.71 -3.27 2.70
CA GLN A 309 6.91 -2.16 2.19
C GLN A 309 6.38 -1.31 3.35
N THR A 310 6.11 -0.05 3.07
CA THR A 310 5.20 0.76 3.89
C THR A 310 4.17 1.39 2.98
N ASP A 311 2.96 1.52 3.51
CA ASP A 311 1.87 2.30 2.97
C ASP A 311 1.68 3.61 3.76
N THR A 312 1.41 4.68 3.01
CA THR A 312 0.99 5.99 3.52
C THR A 312 -0.05 6.59 2.60
N ALA A 313 -0.74 7.65 3.00
CA ALA A 313 -1.64 8.40 2.13
C ALA A 313 -1.12 9.80 1.79
N THR A 314 -1.58 10.34 0.66
CA THR A 314 -1.43 11.76 0.30
C THR A 314 -2.02 12.68 1.37
N ALA A 315 -3.05 12.23 2.09
CA ALA A 315 -3.62 12.93 3.23
C ALA A 315 -3.13 12.36 4.57
N LYS A 316 -3.15 13.20 5.62
CA LYS A 316 -2.79 12.82 6.99
C LYS A 316 -3.94 12.18 7.74
N ASN A 317 -5.18 12.48 7.37
CA ASN A 317 -6.37 12.14 8.15
C ASN A 317 -7.30 11.07 7.56
N SER A 318 -7.07 10.60 6.32
CA SER A 318 -7.93 9.60 5.66
C SER A 318 -7.19 8.86 4.55
N TRP A 319 -7.62 7.63 4.24
CA TRP A 319 -7.21 6.91 3.03
C TRP A 319 -8.16 7.18 1.86
N CYS A 320 -9.45 7.38 2.09
CA CYS A 320 -10.40 7.73 1.02
C CYS A 320 -10.60 9.25 0.86
N TYR A 321 -11.30 9.64 -0.20
CA TYR A 321 -11.72 11.03 -0.39
C TYR A 321 -12.64 11.51 0.73
N THR A 322 -12.34 12.68 1.29
CA THR A 322 -13.27 13.44 2.13
C THR A 322 -13.25 14.93 1.78
N ASN A 323 -14.25 15.67 2.24
CA ASN A 323 -14.31 17.12 2.03
C ASN A 323 -13.40 17.92 2.99
N SER A 324 -12.64 17.24 3.85
CA SER A 324 -11.79 17.84 4.88
C SER A 324 -10.37 17.26 4.90
N LEU A 325 -9.86 16.81 3.76
CA LEU A 325 -8.52 16.22 3.66
C LEU A 325 -7.43 17.24 4.00
N ASP A 326 -6.53 16.84 4.91
CA ASP A 326 -5.29 17.55 5.23
C ASP A 326 -4.14 16.88 4.47
N TYR A 327 -3.70 17.49 3.36
CA TYR A 327 -2.69 16.91 2.48
C TYR A 327 -1.28 17.09 3.04
N LYS A 328 -0.47 16.03 2.91
CA LYS A 328 0.99 16.12 3.01
C LYS A 328 1.55 16.94 1.85
N SER A 329 2.72 17.53 2.02
CA SER A 329 3.41 18.23 0.93
C SER A 329 4.18 17.24 0.03
N SER A 330 4.47 17.63 -1.20
CA SER A 330 5.33 16.83 -2.09
C SER A 330 6.74 16.63 -1.53
N GLU A 331 7.29 17.63 -0.83
CA GLU A 331 8.60 17.53 -0.16
C GLU A 331 8.57 16.43 0.91
N GLU A 332 7.51 16.38 1.74
CA GLU A 332 7.32 15.35 2.76
C GLU A 332 7.27 13.95 2.11
N LEU A 333 6.49 13.78 1.04
CA LEU A 333 6.31 12.48 0.37
C LEU A 333 7.58 12.02 -0.37
N ILE A 334 8.30 12.93 -1.02
CA ILE A 334 9.58 12.63 -1.68
C ILE A 334 10.62 12.21 -0.62
N CYS A 335 10.72 12.96 0.48
CA CYS A 335 11.58 12.59 1.60
C CYS A 335 11.21 11.22 2.19
N TYR A 336 9.91 10.93 2.32
CA TYR A 336 9.43 9.64 2.82
C TYR A 336 9.88 8.49 1.91
N LEU A 337 9.71 8.63 0.59
CA LEU A 337 10.18 7.66 -0.40
C LEU A 337 11.70 7.43 -0.28
N ILE A 338 12.48 8.50 -0.19
CA ILE A 338 13.94 8.42 -0.10
C ILE A 338 14.38 7.65 1.15
N ASP A 339 13.81 7.98 2.32
CA ASP A 339 14.16 7.33 3.59
C ASP A 339 13.81 5.84 3.56
N VAL A 340 12.61 5.48 3.07
CA VAL A 340 12.16 4.10 2.92
C VAL A 340 13.08 3.30 1.99
N VAL A 341 13.43 3.85 0.82
CA VAL A 341 14.27 3.18 -0.17
C VAL A 341 15.70 2.98 0.36
N SER A 342 16.24 3.95 1.10
CA SER A 342 17.56 3.84 1.72
C SER A 342 17.67 2.70 2.76
N LYS A 343 16.53 2.22 3.25
CA LYS A 343 16.41 1.16 4.27
C LYS A 343 15.87 -0.15 3.72
N ASN A 344 15.95 -0.35 2.41
CA ASN A 344 15.53 -1.55 1.68
C ASN A 344 14.01 -1.72 1.51
N GLY A 345 13.24 -0.64 1.67
CA GLY A 345 11.79 -0.65 1.55
C GLY A 345 11.27 -0.16 0.20
N ASN A 346 9.98 -0.43 -0.04
CA ASN A 346 9.17 0.23 -1.06
C ASN A 346 8.09 1.11 -0.41
N LEU A 347 7.76 2.22 -1.05
CA LEU A 347 6.63 3.08 -0.67
C LEU A 347 5.41 2.78 -1.53
N LEU A 348 4.31 2.43 -0.87
CA LEU A 348 2.97 2.33 -1.46
C LEU A 348 2.17 3.58 -1.08
N LEU A 349 2.09 4.56 -1.98
CA LEU A 349 1.40 5.82 -1.72
C LEU A 349 -0.07 5.74 -2.10
N ASN A 350 -0.94 5.90 -1.12
CA ASN A 350 -2.37 5.90 -1.31
C ASN A 350 -2.93 7.23 -1.82
N ILE A 351 -3.87 7.12 -2.75
CA ILE A 351 -4.82 8.18 -3.10
C ILE A 351 -6.25 7.77 -2.78
N GLY A 352 -7.12 8.77 -2.60
CA GLY A 352 -8.55 8.62 -2.37
C GLY A 352 -9.35 9.35 -3.44
N PRO A 353 -9.69 8.70 -4.57
CA PRO A 353 -10.57 9.28 -5.59
C PRO A 353 -11.98 9.57 -5.07
N LYS A 354 -12.68 10.55 -5.65
CA LYS A 354 -14.08 10.86 -5.34
C LYS A 354 -15.01 9.74 -5.79
N ALA A 355 -16.21 9.63 -5.21
CA ALA A 355 -17.21 8.63 -5.61
C ALA A 355 -17.58 8.64 -7.11
N ASP A 356 -17.44 9.78 -7.81
CA ASP A 356 -17.65 9.85 -9.25
C ASP A 356 -16.45 9.32 -10.07
N GLY A 357 -15.33 8.99 -9.44
CA GLY A 357 -14.11 8.50 -10.08
C GLY A 357 -13.10 9.58 -10.46
N SER A 358 -13.35 10.85 -10.13
CA SER A 358 -12.36 11.90 -10.34
C SER A 358 -11.31 11.91 -9.21
N ILE A 359 -10.03 12.02 -9.61
CA ILE A 359 -8.91 12.28 -8.69
C ILE A 359 -8.82 13.80 -8.46
N SER A 360 -8.63 14.21 -7.21
CA SER A 360 -8.59 15.62 -6.83
C SER A 360 -7.40 16.37 -7.44
N GLU A 361 -7.51 17.69 -7.58
CA GLU A 361 -6.40 18.51 -8.12
C GLU A 361 -5.18 18.49 -7.19
N SER A 362 -5.38 18.44 -5.88
CA SER A 362 -4.31 18.30 -4.89
C SER A 362 -3.53 17.01 -5.12
N GLU A 363 -4.21 15.87 -5.26
CA GLU A 363 -3.54 14.59 -5.53
C GLU A 363 -2.85 14.57 -6.90
N ARG A 364 -3.47 15.15 -7.94
CA ARG A 364 -2.83 15.31 -9.26
C ARG A 364 -1.54 16.11 -9.17
N THR A 365 -1.56 17.22 -8.42
CA THR A 365 -0.38 18.06 -8.18
C THR A 365 0.71 17.29 -7.46
N LEU A 366 0.39 16.63 -6.33
CA LEU A 366 1.34 15.83 -5.56
C LEU A 366 1.99 14.74 -6.42
N LEU A 367 1.19 13.99 -7.16
CA LEU A 367 1.67 12.92 -8.04
C LEU A 367 2.56 13.46 -9.17
N THR A 368 2.19 14.59 -9.77
CA THR A 368 2.97 15.22 -10.85
C THR A 368 4.32 15.74 -10.35
N GLU A 369 4.36 16.33 -9.16
CA GLU A 369 5.60 16.84 -8.55
C GLU A 369 6.55 15.71 -8.14
N ILE A 370 6.03 14.63 -7.54
CA ILE A 370 6.79 13.40 -7.25
C ILE A 370 7.37 12.83 -8.56
N GLY A 371 6.54 12.73 -9.60
CA GLY A 371 6.94 12.25 -10.92
C GLY A 371 8.04 13.09 -11.56
N SER A 372 7.92 14.42 -11.47
CA SER A 372 8.92 15.36 -11.97
C SER A 372 10.26 15.19 -11.27
N TRP A 373 10.26 14.97 -9.95
CA TRP A 373 11.48 14.69 -9.19
C TRP A 373 12.09 13.34 -9.57
N LEU A 374 11.28 12.28 -9.71
CA LEU A 374 11.73 10.94 -10.10
C LEU A 374 12.20 10.85 -11.55
N ALA A 375 11.72 11.71 -12.44
CA ALA A 375 12.20 11.78 -13.82
C ALA A 375 13.68 12.22 -13.89
N VAL A 376 14.11 13.08 -12.95
CA VAL A 376 15.51 13.54 -12.85
C VAL A 376 16.34 12.60 -11.98
N ASN A 377 15.80 12.18 -10.84
CA ASN A 377 16.56 11.53 -9.77
C ASN A 377 16.32 10.00 -9.68
N GLY A 378 15.46 9.44 -10.52
CA GLY A 378 15.01 8.05 -10.44
C GLY A 378 16.13 7.01 -10.54
N GLU A 379 17.29 7.36 -11.11
CA GLU A 379 18.47 6.49 -11.14
C GLU A 379 18.97 6.13 -9.73
N ALA A 380 18.80 7.03 -8.76
CA ALA A 380 19.15 6.82 -7.36
C ALA A 380 18.10 6.01 -6.58
N ILE A 381 16.91 5.81 -7.16
CA ILE A 381 15.78 5.15 -6.52
C ILE A 381 15.55 3.77 -7.12
N TYR A 382 15.15 3.71 -8.39
CA TYR A 382 14.79 2.46 -9.06
C TYR A 382 16.00 1.53 -9.21
N ASN A 383 15.79 0.23 -8.99
CA ASN A 383 16.83 -0.79 -8.99
C ASN A 383 17.94 -0.62 -7.94
N SER A 384 17.88 0.42 -7.11
CA SER A 384 18.90 0.68 -6.12
C SER A 384 18.90 -0.37 -5.00
N LYS A 385 20.07 -0.51 -4.38
CA LYS A 385 20.26 -1.32 -3.18
C LYS A 385 20.67 -0.40 -2.04
N VAL A 386 20.55 -0.92 -0.83
CA VAL A 386 21.06 -0.24 0.36
C VAL A 386 22.58 -0.16 0.31
N TRP A 387 23.12 0.96 0.76
CA TRP A 387 24.54 1.07 1.03
C TRP A 387 24.86 0.54 2.44
N ARG A 388 26.14 0.57 2.83
CA ARG A 388 26.59 0.22 4.18
C ARG A 388 25.85 1.00 5.28
N TYR A 389 25.53 2.26 5.01
CA TYR A 389 24.75 3.14 5.86
C TYR A 389 23.52 3.60 5.09
N TYR A 390 22.35 3.61 5.73
CA TYR A 390 21.15 4.15 5.11
C TYR A 390 21.20 5.68 5.00
N GLY A 391 21.91 6.34 5.92
CA GLY A 391 21.98 7.80 5.97
C GLY A 391 22.84 8.36 7.10
N GLU A 392 22.93 9.68 7.13
CA GLU A 392 23.51 10.51 8.20
C GLU A 392 22.61 11.72 8.46
N GLY A 393 22.86 12.41 9.59
CA GLY A 393 22.16 13.65 9.95
C GLY A 393 21.45 13.63 11.30
N PRO A 394 20.94 14.80 11.74
CA PRO A 394 20.27 14.97 13.02
C PRO A 394 18.87 14.37 13.10
N ALA A 395 18.15 14.20 11.98
CA ALA A 395 16.81 13.64 11.98
C ALA A 395 16.86 12.14 12.29
N LYS A 396 16.13 11.74 13.35
CA LYS A 396 16.01 10.35 13.79
C LYS A 396 14.59 9.89 13.58
N GLU A 397 14.44 8.83 12.79
CA GLU A 397 13.13 8.24 12.53
C GLU A 397 12.67 7.42 13.73
N VAL A 398 11.37 7.49 14.01
CA VAL A 398 10.73 6.66 15.02
C VAL A 398 10.17 5.41 14.33
N GLU A 399 10.64 4.24 14.75
CA GLU A 399 10.15 2.96 14.24
C GLU A 399 8.76 2.65 14.81
N GLY A 400 7.88 2.12 13.96
CA GLY A 400 6.56 1.64 14.37
C GLY A 400 5.46 2.02 13.40
N LYS A 401 4.26 1.50 13.64
CA LYS A 401 3.05 1.88 12.92
C LYS A 401 2.56 3.26 13.36
N PHE A 402 1.95 4.00 12.44
CA PHE A 402 1.44 5.36 12.69
C PHE A 402 2.51 6.29 13.31
N SER A 403 3.79 6.05 12.98
CA SER A 403 4.91 6.86 13.46
C SER A 403 5.22 8.05 12.55
N GLU A 404 4.51 8.18 11.43
CA GLU A 404 4.56 9.34 10.55
C GLU A 404 4.39 10.66 11.30
N GLY A 405 5.27 11.63 11.04
CA GLY A 405 5.24 12.94 11.69
C GLY A 405 5.98 13.02 13.03
N ASN A 406 6.42 11.88 13.59
CA ASN A 406 7.22 11.87 14.82
C ASN A 406 8.72 12.15 14.58
N THR A 407 9.13 12.24 13.32
CA THR A 407 10.49 12.64 12.92
C THR A 407 10.59 14.15 12.90
N GLY A 408 11.66 14.69 13.50
CA GLY A 408 12.00 16.11 13.36
C GLY A 408 12.20 16.50 11.89
N ALA A 409 11.99 17.79 11.58
CA ALA A 409 12.15 18.29 10.22
C ALA A 409 13.55 18.02 9.66
N TYR A 410 13.63 17.51 8.44
CA TYR A 410 14.90 17.30 7.76
C TYR A 410 15.63 18.63 7.51
N THR A 411 16.95 18.54 7.60
CA THR A 411 17.91 19.62 7.36
C THR A 411 18.81 19.28 6.18
N CYS A 412 19.63 20.23 5.71
CA CYS A 412 20.62 19.96 4.68
C CYS A 412 21.77 19.04 5.15
N ARG A 413 21.80 18.67 6.43
CA ARG A 413 22.71 17.68 7.00
C ARG A 413 22.13 16.27 7.01
N ASP A 414 20.84 16.13 6.71
CA ASP A 414 20.20 14.84 6.57
C ASP A 414 20.43 14.34 5.16
N ILE A 415 21.13 13.20 5.07
CA ILE A 415 21.52 12.57 3.81
C ILE A 415 21.08 11.12 3.86
N ARG A 416 20.54 10.61 2.76
CA ARG A 416 20.22 9.20 2.58
C ARG A 416 21.03 8.62 1.44
N PHE A 417 21.42 7.36 1.59
CA PHE A 417 22.29 6.69 0.64
C PHE A 417 21.60 5.51 -0.03
N THR A 418 21.88 5.38 -1.32
CA THR A 418 21.60 4.18 -2.09
C THR A 418 22.81 3.85 -2.96
N VAL A 419 22.90 2.62 -3.45
CA VAL A 419 23.88 2.22 -4.46
C VAL A 419 23.20 1.67 -5.70
N ASN A 420 23.67 2.12 -6.86
CA ASN A 420 23.20 1.67 -8.17
C ASN A 420 24.23 2.02 -9.25
N ASN A 421 24.21 1.37 -10.41
CA ASN A 421 25.01 1.76 -11.58
C ASN A 421 26.50 2.11 -11.32
N GLY A 422 27.16 1.38 -10.41
CA GLY A 422 28.56 1.62 -10.05
C GLY A 422 28.82 2.91 -9.25
N ALA A 423 27.79 3.47 -8.61
CA ALA A 423 27.87 4.71 -7.85
C ALA A 423 27.15 4.61 -6.49
N ILE A 424 27.63 5.41 -5.55
CA ILE A 424 26.92 5.78 -4.33
C ILE A 424 26.11 7.03 -4.66
N TYR A 425 24.82 7.02 -4.36
CA TYR A 425 23.98 8.21 -4.45
C TYR A 425 23.81 8.77 -3.05
N ALA A 426 24.21 10.02 -2.86
CA ALA A 426 23.99 10.78 -1.63
C ALA A 426 22.84 11.77 -1.88
N ILE A 427 21.69 11.49 -1.26
CA ILE A 427 20.46 12.25 -1.43
C ILE A 427 20.31 13.18 -0.24
N VAL A 428 20.53 14.48 -0.46
CA VAL A 428 20.42 15.50 0.57
C VAL A 428 18.96 15.88 0.74
N MET A 429 18.39 15.61 1.91
CA MET A 429 16.95 15.70 2.18
C MET A 429 16.43 17.15 2.12
N LYS A 430 17.32 18.14 2.24
CA LYS A 430 17.01 19.55 2.02
C LYS A 430 18.15 20.26 1.32
N CYS A 431 17.84 21.02 0.27
CA CYS A 431 18.88 21.69 -0.51
C CYS A 431 19.71 22.67 0.38
N PRO A 432 21.05 22.60 0.35
CA PRO A 432 21.91 23.48 1.14
C PRO A 432 21.83 24.93 0.60
N PRO A 433 21.54 25.93 1.45
CA PRO A 433 21.34 27.31 1.00
C PRO A 433 22.63 27.99 0.52
N ASP A 434 23.79 27.53 1.00
CA ASP A 434 25.12 28.06 0.65
C ASP A 434 25.81 27.26 -0.46
N GLY A 435 25.17 26.19 -0.97
CA GLY A 435 25.72 25.31 -1.98
C GLY A 435 26.77 24.32 -1.46
N ASN A 436 27.02 24.24 -0.14
CA ASN A 436 27.99 23.33 0.44
C ASN A 436 27.30 22.09 1.04
N THR A 437 27.79 20.90 0.70
CA THR A 437 27.36 19.63 1.31
C THR A 437 28.59 18.91 1.85
N LEU A 438 28.59 18.59 3.14
CA LEU A 438 29.60 17.74 3.76
C LEU A 438 29.01 16.35 3.99
N ILE A 439 29.62 15.32 3.41
CA ILE A 439 29.23 13.92 3.61
C ILE A 439 30.25 13.25 4.54
N THR A 440 29.87 13.08 5.79
CA THR A 440 30.76 12.60 6.85
C THR A 440 31.03 11.09 6.74
N MET A 441 30.07 10.30 6.24
CA MET A 441 30.22 8.86 6.03
C MET A 441 31.25 8.50 4.94
N LEU A 442 31.69 9.48 4.16
CA LEU A 442 32.75 9.35 3.16
C LEU A 442 34.08 9.99 3.62
N ALA A 443 34.28 10.24 4.91
CA ALA A 443 35.55 10.75 5.44
C ALA A 443 36.73 9.80 5.15
N ASP A 444 37.92 10.37 4.96
CA ASP A 444 39.15 9.60 4.92
C ASP A 444 39.45 8.99 6.28
N ASN A 445 39.46 7.66 6.33
CA ASN A 445 39.93 6.90 7.48
C ASN A 445 41.02 5.92 7.04
N LYS A 446 42.20 5.99 7.67
CA LYS A 446 43.34 5.08 7.41
C LYS A 446 43.33 3.85 8.32
N ASP A 447 42.47 3.82 9.33
CA ASP A 447 42.32 2.67 10.22
C ASP A 447 41.54 1.56 9.52
N GLN A 448 42.27 0.52 9.11
CA GLN A 448 41.71 -0.65 8.43
C GLN A 448 40.87 -1.53 9.35
N ASN A 449 40.89 -1.30 10.68
CA ASN A 449 40.08 -2.05 11.63
C ASN A 449 38.64 -1.51 11.73
N ILE A 450 38.38 -0.31 11.20
CA ILE A 450 37.06 0.31 11.24
C ILE A 450 36.41 0.13 9.85
N PRO A 451 35.18 -0.38 9.76
CA PRO A 451 34.49 -0.58 8.49
C PRO A 451 33.94 0.75 7.95
N MET A 452 34.77 1.77 7.80
CA MET A 452 34.45 3.05 7.16
C MET A 452 34.73 2.99 5.65
N PHE A 453 34.24 3.99 4.92
CA PHE A 453 34.52 4.11 3.49
C PHE A 453 36.01 4.36 3.26
N HIS A 454 36.67 3.45 2.55
CA HIS A 454 38.08 3.55 2.15
C HIS A 454 38.25 3.35 0.64
N GLY A 455 37.23 3.76 -0.14
CA GLY A 455 37.24 3.68 -1.60
C GLY A 455 37.86 4.91 -2.26
N ILE A 456 38.26 4.76 -3.52
CA ILE A 456 38.77 5.86 -4.37
C ILE A 456 37.58 6.50 -5.09
N ILE A 457 37.30 7.77 -4.78
CA ILE A 457 36.28 8.55 -5.48
C ILE A 457 36.88 9.06 -6.80
N LYS A 458 36.21 8.79 -7.91
CA LYS A 458 36.63 9.24 -9.25
C LYS A 458 35.94 10.51 -9.68
N GLN A 459 34.63 10.57 -9.48
CA GLN A 459 33.82 11.68 -9.95
C GLN A 459 32.62 11.90 -9.04
N VAL A 460 32.34 13.17 -8.80
CA VAL A 460 31.12 13.64 -8.15
C VAL A 460 30.34 14.47 -9.15
N THR A 461 29.07 14.13 -9.35
CA THR A 461 28.13 14.89 -10.19
C THR A 461 26.82 15.10 -9.43
N LEU A 462 26.03 16.10 -9.83
CA LEU A 462 24.69 16.36 -9.31
C LEU A 462 23.67 16.05 -10.41
N LEU A 463 22.72 15.15 -10.14
CA LEU A 463 21.70 14.78 -11.12
C LEU A 463 20.85 16.00 -11.52
N GLY A 464 20.59 16.15 -12.82
CA GLY A 464 19.82 17.28 -13.38
C GLY A 464 20.56 18.62 -13.41
N TYR A 465 21.78 18.72 -12.90
CA TYR A 465 22.55 19.96 -12.85
C TYR A 465 23.72 19.96 -13.85
N LYS A 466 23.89 21.09 -14.57
CA LYS A 466 24.94 21.28 -15.59
C LYS A 466 26.00 22.32 -15.19
N GLY A 467 25.87 22.93 -14.02
CA GLY A 467 26.84 23.93 -13.56
C GLY A 467 28.09 23.31 -12.94
N PRO A 468 29.04 24.15 -12.49
CA PRO A 468 30.29 23.68 -11.91
C PRO A 468 30.07 22.99 -10.55
N ILE A 469 30.82 21.92 -10.33
CA ILE A 469 30.89 21.20 -9.05
C ILE A 469 32.37 21.03 -8.70
N THR A 470 32.75 21.45 -7.50
CA THR A 470 34.08 21.16 -6.93
C THR A 470 33.90 20.28 -5.71
N TRP A 471 34.88 19.42 -5.45
CA TRP A 471 34.87 18.57 -4.26
C TRP A 471 36.28 18.32 -3.75
N SER A 472 36.38 18.14 -2.44
CA SER A 472 37.58 17.71 -1.73
C SER A 472 37.20 16.70 -0.66
N LYS A 473 38.14 15.83 -0.30
CA LYS A 473 37.95 14.81 0.73
C LYS A 473 39.05 14.95 1.76
N ASP A 474 38.68 14.89 3.04
CA ASP A 474 39.59 14.89 4.17
C ASP A 474 39.05 14.00 5.30
N THR A 475 39.64 14.10 6.50
CA THR A 475 39.21 13.34 7.69
C THR A 475 37.84 13.75 8.24
N ASN A 476 37.29 14.89 7.82
CA ASN A 476 35.96 15.36 8.22
C ASN A 476 34.86 14.83 7.28
N GLY A 477 35.17 14.59 6.00
CA GLY A 477 34.21 14.10 5.03
C GLY A 477 34.56 14.40 3.59
N LEU A 478 33.63 14.09 2.69
CA LEU A 478 33.62 14.60 1.32
C LEU A 478 32.86 15.93 1.30
N LEU A 479 33.57 17.04 1.11
CA LEU A 479 32.99 18.36 0.89
C LEU A 479 32.70 18.53 -0.61
N ILE A 480 31.43 18.77 -0.95
CA ILE A 480 30.97 19.06 -2.30
C ILE A 480 30.44 20.49 -2.32
N GLN A 481 30.83 21.26 -3.33
CA GLN A 481 30.42 22.65 -3.48
C GLN A 481 29.80 22.87 -4.86
N THR A 482 28.63 23.49 -4.85
CA THR A 482 27.92 23.95 -6.04
C THR A 482 27.67 25.46 -5.92
N THR A 483 27.23 26.11 -7.01
CA THR A 483 26.54 27.39 -6.84
C THR A 483 25.29 27.18 -5.98
N PRO A 484 24.91 28.13 -5.10
CA PRO A 484 23.65 28.05 -4.35
C PRO A 484 22.47 27.74 -5.27
N LEU A 485 21.76 26.65 -4.98
CA LEU A 485 20.62 26.19 -5.77
C LEU A 485 19.33 26.66 -5.10
N LYS A 486 18.40 27.19 -5.90
CA LYS A 486 17.02 27.43 -5.46
C LYS A 486 16.18 26.20 -5.78
N ASN A 487 16.28 25.18 -4.93
CA ASN A 487 15.47 23.97 -5.04
C ASN A 487 14.78 23.67 -3.71
N THR A 488 13.47 23.42 -3.78
CA THR A 488 12.66 23.07 -2.61
C THR A 488 12.75 21.57 -2.31
N PHE A 489 13.05 20.74 -3.32
CA PHE A 489 13.10 19.29 -3.17
C PHE A 489 14.52 18.76 -2.91
N PRO A 490 14.65 17.52 -2.40
CA PRO A 490 15.94 16.87 -2.22
C PRO A 490 16.80 16.88 -3.48
N ILE A 491 18.12 16.99 -3.29
CA ILE A 491 19.11 16.97 -4.38
C ILE A 491 19.97 15.71 -4.29
N VAL A 492 20.45 15.21 -5.43
CA VAL A 492 21.12 13.90 -5.51
C VAL A 492 22.51 13.98 -6.12
N PHE A 493 23.52 13.77 -5.30
CA PHE A 493 24.89 13.59 -5.78
C PHE A 493 25.12 12.13 -6.19
N LYS A 494 25.65 11.94 -7.39
CA LYS A 494 26.16 10.65 -7.88
C LYS A 494 27.68 10.62 -7.71
N ILE A 495 28.16 9.67 -6.92
CA ILE A 495 29.55 9.53 -6.52
C ILE A 495 30.07 8.20 -7.07
N THR A 496 30.89 8.26 -8.12
CA THR A 496 31.49 7.07 -8.74
C THR A 496 32.78 6.69 -8.03
N CYS A 497 32.95 5.40 -7.77
CA CYS A 497 34.09 4.83 -7.06
C CYS A 497 34.74 3.72 -7.90
N ASP A 498 36.03 3.46 -7.67
CA ASP A 498 36.74 2.27 -8.20
C ASP A 498 36.46 1.00 -7.39
#